data_AF-A0A833PAE3-F1
#
_entry.id   AF-A0A833PAE3-F1
#
_cell.length_a   1.000
_cell.length_b   1.000
_cell.length_c   1.000
_cell.angle_alpha   90.00
_cell.angle_beta   90.00
_cell.angle_gamma   90.00
#
_symmetry.space_group_name_H-M   'P 1'
#
loop_
_entity.id
_entity.type
_entity.pdbx_description
1 polymer ?
#
loop_
_entity_poly.entity_id
_entity_poly.type
_entity_poly.pdbx_seq_one_letter_code
_entity_poly.pdbx_strand_id
1 'polypeptide(L)'
;MLSLRQTWYGSVAWNEAHKDILKVKVSLNSAYTKYNIEKVVFSDGVKSHSFNVIGPTEIDFAFKANRSRNSVLVPVNMMVDFKGSQNVFMEIHTDQGVIKRHIVKGNVKAPVFEELSKYYKVNE
;
A
#
# COMPACT_ATOMS: atom_id res chain seq x y z
N MET A 1 -25.02 -0.69 18.63
CA MET A 1 -23.63 -1.10 18.34
C MET A 1 -23.42 -0.97 16.83
N LEU A 2 -22.95 0.19 16.34
CA LEU A 2 -22.75 0.43 14.90
C LEU A 2 -21.32 0.06 14.52
N SER A 3 -21.19 -1.01 13.73
CA SER A 3 -19.92 -1.41 13.09
C SER A 3 -19.60 -0.44 11.95
N LEU A 4 -18.64 0.46 12.17
CA LEU A 4 -18.13 1.39 11.15
C LEU A 4 -17.19 0.63 10.20
N ARG A 5 -17.65 0.40 8.96
CA ARG A 5 -16.81 -0.07 7.87
C ARG A 5 -15.82 1.05 7.49
N GLN A 6 -14.57 0.91 7.92
CA GLN A 6 -13.45 1.67 7.33
C GLN A 6 -13.23 1.17 5.90
N THR A 7 -13.49 2.03 4.91
CA THR A 7 -13.24 1.74 3.49
C THR A 7 -11.95 2.43 3.06
N TRP A 8 -10.97 1.64 2.65
CA TRP A 8 -9.64 2.09 2.24
C TRP A 8 -9.46 1.89 0.73
N TYR A 9 -8.90 2.88 0.04
CA TYR A 9 -8.56 2.81 -1.38
C TYR A 9 -7.07 3.13 -1.54
N GLY A 10 -6.32 2.20 -2.15
CA GLY A 10 -4.99 2.47 -2.69
C GLY A 10 -5.12 2.66 -4.21
N SER A 11 -4.41 3.63 -4.77
CA SER A 11 -4.31 3.81 -6.22
C SER A 11 -2.85 4.03 -6.62
N VAL A 12 -2.40 3.41 -7.70
CA VAL A 12 -1.07 3.66 -8.25
C VAL A 12 -1.17 4.79 -9.27
N ALA A 13 -0.21 5.73 -9.25
CA ALA A 13 -0.14 6.79 -10.25
C ALA A 13 1.24 6.79 -10.92
N TRP A 14 1.26 6.97 -12.23
CA TRP A 14 2.45 6.79 -13.07
C TRP A 14 3.36 8.02 -13.06
N ASN A 15 4.68 7.79 -13.19
CA ASN A 15 5.69 8.83 -13.45
C ASN A 15 6.29 8.57 -14.84
N GLU A 16 6.13 9.50 -15.77
CA GLU A 16 6.49 9.29 -17.18
C GLU A 16 7.98 9.07 -17.47
N ALA A 17 8.86 9.39 -16.51
CA ALA A 17 10.31 9.28 -16.68
C ALA A 17 10.93 7.95 -16.21
N HIS A 18 10.24 7.15 -15.38
CA HIS A 18 10.82 5.97 -14.71
C HIS A 18 9.90 4.75 -14.80
N LYS A 19 10.09 3.93 -15.83
CA LYS A 19 9.27 2.73 -16.11
C LYS A 19 9.43 1.59 -15.08
N ASP A 20 10.38 1.74 -14.16
CA ASP A 20 10.82 0.74 -13.18
C ASP A 20 10.39 1.07 -11.75
N ILE A 21 9.84 2.27 -11.49
CA ILE A 21 9.41 2.72 -10.16
C ILE A 21 7.95 3.22 -10.23
N LEU A 22 7.10 2.65 -9.38
CA LEU A 22 5.70 3.05 -9.24
C LEU A 22 5.50 3.92 -8.00
N LYS A 23 4.71 4.97 -8.14
CA LYS A 23 4.22 5.75 -7.00
C LYS A 23 2.92 5.12 -6.49
N VAL A 24 3.01 4.42 -5.36
CA VAL A 24 1.85 3.83 -4.68
C VAL A 24 1.27 4.88 -3.74
N LYS A 25 0.02 5.29 -3.98
CA LYS A 25 -0.68 6.23 -3.10
C LYS A 25 -1.39 5.46 -2.00
N VAL A 26 -1.19 5.92 -0.77
CA VAL A 26 -1.84 5.39 0.43
C VAL A 26 -2.85 6.43 0.90
N SER A 27 -4.10 6.02 1.08
CA SER A 27 -5.16 6.85 1.65
C SER A 27 -5.78 6.15 2.84
N LEU A 28 -5.58 6.75 4.00
CA LEU A 28 -6.10 6.29 5.26
C LEU A 28 -7.34 7.12 5.71
N ASN A 29 -8.56 6.54 5.66
CA ASN A 29 -9.79 7.19 6.13
C ASN A 29 -10.24 6.67 7.51
N SER A 30 -10.46 7.57 8.47
CA SER A 30 -10.98 7.24 9.80
C SER A 30 -11.87 8.36 10.36
N ALA A 31 -12.98 8.00 11.00
CA ALA A 31 -13.87 8.97 11.62
C ALA A 31 -13.21 9.75 12.78
N TYR A 32 -12.26 9.14 13.47
CA TYR A 32 -11.71 9.67 14.73
C TYR A 32 -10.21 9.92 14.69
N THR A 33 -9.49 9.20 13.85
CA THR A 33 -8.03 9.14 13.92
C THR A 33 -7.39 9.82 12.73
N LYS A 34 -6.44 10.69 13.01
CA LYS A 34 -5.45 11.15 12.04
C LYS A 34 -4.23 10.26 12.19
N TYR A 35 -3.73 9.75 11.08
CA TYR A 35 -2.51 8.95 11.05
C TYR A 35 -1.38 9.79 10.47
N ASN A 36 -0.21 9.75 11.09
CA ASN A 36 1.05 10.05 10.42
C ASN A 36 1.57 8.75 9.80
N ILE A 37 1.59 8.68 8.47
CA ILE A 37 2.06 7.52 7.72
C ILE A 37 3.58 7.64 7.56
N GLU A 38 4.30 6.61 7.99
CA GLU A 38 5.77 6.65 8.07
C GLU A 38 6.42 5.80 6.97
N LYS A 39 5.87 4.61 6.73
CA LYS A 39 6.39 3.67 5.71
C LYS A 39 5.33 2.64 5.32
N VAL A 40 5.57 2.00 4.18
CA VAL A 40 4.82 0.83 3.71
C VAL A 40 5.79 -0.35 3.63
N VAL A 41 5.36 -1.51 4.14
CA VAL A 41 6.11 -2.76 4.06
C VAL A 41 5.29 -3.79 3.30
N PHE A 42 5.92 -4.48 2.36
CA PHE A 42 5.35 -5.65 1.71
C PHE A 42 6.10 -6.89 2.20
N SER A 43 5.39 -7.96 2.54
CA SER A 43 6.02 -9.20 3.01
C SER A 43 5.19 -10.44 2.71
N ASP A 44 5.83 -11.60 2.59
CA ASP A 44 5.15 -12.91 2.54
C ASP A 44 5.36 -13.74 3.82
N GLY A 45 5.96 -13.13 4.83
CA GLY A 45 6.37 -13.78 6.08
C GLY A 45 7.82 -14.27 6.08
N VAL A 46 8.47 -14.37 4.91
CA VAL A 46 9.89 -14.75 4.78
C VAL A 46 10.70 -13.57 4.25
N LYS A 47 10.26 -12.97 3.14
CA LYS A 47 10.88 -11.80 2.54
C LYS A 47 10.09 -10.54 2.91
N SER A 48 10.79 -9.41 2.97
CA SER A 48 10.15 -8.12 3.17
C SER A 48 10.86 -6.99 2.44
N HIS A 49 10.08 -6.05 1.91
CA HIS A 49 10.57 -4.81 1.33
C HIS A 49 9.88 -3.63 2.00
N SER A 50 10.66 -2.65 2.44
CA SER A 50 10.17 -1.47 3.18
C SER A 50 10.48 -0.20 2.42
N PHE A 51 9.48 0.68 2.32
CA PHE A 51 9.57 1.94 1.59
C PHE A 51 9.09 3.08 2.48
N ASN A 52 9.95 4.07 2.69
CA ASN A 52 9.58 5.29 3.39
C ASN A 52 8.65 6.15 2.53
N VAL A 53 7.79 6.91 3.19
CA VAL A 53 6.90 7.84 2.50
C VAL A 53 7.65 9.01 1.85
N ILE A 54 7.04 9.57 0.79
CA ILE A 54 7.55 10.77 0.12
C ILE A 54 7.02 12.04 0.77
N GLY A 55 7.65 12.43 1.88
CA GLY A 55 7.37 13.68 2.58
C GLY A 55 6.32 13.55 3.69
N PRO A 56 5.89 14.69 4.28
CA PRO A 56 4.93 14.71 5.38
C PRO A 56 3.58 14.13 4.98
N THR A 57 2.89 13.50 5.94
CA THR A 57 1.53 13.00 5.70
C THR A 57 0.55 14.15 5.52
N GLU A 58 -0.11 14.18 4.37
CA GLU A 58 -1.21 15.11 4.10
C GLU A 58 -2.42 14.68 4.92
N ILE A 59 -3.03 15.62 5.64
CA ILE A 59 -4.23 15.35 6.44
C ILE A 59 -5.33 16.31 5.99
N ASP A 60 -6.45 15.76 5.56
CA ASP A 60 -7.67 16.51 5.30
C ASP A 60 -8.87 15.93 6.06
N PHE A 61 -9.95 16.70 6.09
CA PHE A 61 -11.22 16.26 6.65
C PHE A 61 -12.29 16.37 5.56
N ALA A 62 -12.75 15.22 5.06
CA ALA A 62 -13.72 15.13 3.98
C ALA A 62 -14.77 14.06 4.32
N PHE A 63 -16.03 14.29 3.93
CA PHE A 63 -17.13 13.34 4.15
C PHE A 63 -17.26 12.87 5.61
N LYS A 64 -17.04 13.77 6.57
CA LYS A 64 -17.08 13.49 8.03
C LYS A 64 -16.03 12.48 8.51
N ALA A 65 -14.94 12.30 7.77
CA ALA A 65 -13.81 11.47 8.16
C ALA A 65 -12.49 12.22 8.00
N ASN A 66 -11.56 11.95 8.91
CA ASN A 66 -10.16 12.30 8.72
C ASN A 66 -9.59 11.42 7.62
N ARG A 67 -8.85 12.03 6.71
CA ARG A 67 -8.16 11.34 5.62
C ARG A 67 -6.69 11.70 5.67
N SER A 68 -5.87 10.71 6.02
CA SER A 68 -4.42 10.78 6.01
C SER A 68 -3.90 10.21 4.69
N ARG A 69 -3.10 10.96 3.94
CA ARG A 69 -2.60 10.57 2.63
C ARG A 69 -1.09 10.70 2.56
N ASN A 70 -0.48 9.73 1.91
CA ASN A 70 0.92 9.83 1.52
C ASN A 70 1.16 8.94 0.30
N SER A 71 2.41 8.83 -0.15
CA SER A 71 2.81 7.88 -1.17
C SER A 71 4.16 7.28 -0.85
N VAL A 72 4.47 6.15 -1.47
CA VAL A 72 5.79 5.54 -1.47
C VAL A 72 6.24 5.28 -2.92
N LEU A 73 7.55 5.29 -3.16
CA LEU A 73 8.14 4.90 -4.44
C LEU A 73 8.58 3.45 -4.34
N VAL A 74 8.09 2.62 -5.27
CA VAL A 74 8.16 1.17 -5.19
C VAL A 74 8.73 0.62 -6.50
N PRO A 75 9.87 -0.09 -6.49
CA PRO A 75 10.40 -0.75 -7.66
C PRO A 75 9.44 -1.86 -8.16
N VAL A 76 9.13 -1.89 -9.45
CA VAL A 76 8.22 -2.91 -10.02
C VAL A 76 8.74 -4.34 -9.88
N ASN A 77 10.07 -4.51 -9.86
CA ASN A 77 10.72 -5.80 -9.78
C ASN A 77 10.61 -6.47 -8.40
N MET A 78 10.19 -5.75 -7.36
CA MET A 78 10.02 -6.35 -6.03
C MET A 78 8.97 -7.47 -6.02
N MET A 79 8.03 -7.45 -6.96
CA MET A 79 6.98 -8.47 -7.04
C MET A 79 7.53 -9.85 -7.39
N VAL A 80 8.73 -9.92 -7.98
CA VAL A 80 9.48 -11.17 -8.22
C VAL A 80 9.64 -11.95 -6.92
N ASP A 81 9.97 -11.24 -5.83
CA ASP A 81 10.31 -11.86 -4.57
C ASP A 81 9.12 -12.58 -3.91
N PHE A 82 7.90 -12.21 -4.30
CA PHE A 82 6.65 -12.80 -3.82
C PHE A 82 6.00 -13.75 -4.85
N LYS A 83 6.70 -14.09 -5.94
CA LYS A 83 6.17 -15.00 -6.95
C LYS A 83 5.93 -16.38 -6.34
N GLY A 84 4.70 -16.88 -6.47
CA GLY A 84 4.29 -18.18 -5.92
C GLY A 84 3.86 -18.13 -4.45
N SER A 85 4.08 -17.01 -3.75
CA SER A 85 3.65 -16.85 -2.36
C SER A 85 2.12 -16.81 -2.27
N GLN A 86 1.56 -17.68 -1.42
CA GLN A 86 0.11 -17.77 -1.18
C GLN A 86 -0.38 -16.74 -0.16
N ASN A 87 0.53 -16.07 0.54
CA ASN A 87 0.21 -15.03 1.49
C ASN A 87 1.18 -13.89 1.27
N VAL A 88 0.66 -12.74 0.89
CA VAL A 88 1.44 -11.50 0.79
C VAL A 88 0.66 -10.42 1.51
N PHE A 89 1.36 -9.64 2.31
CA PHE A 89 0.83 -8.57 3.13
C PHE A 89 1.34 -7.23 2.64
N MET A 90 0.48 -6.22 2.76
CA MET A 90 0.87 -4.82 2.78
C MET A 90 0.60 -4.31 4.20
N GLU A 91 1.63 -3.74 4.81
CA GLU A 91 1.61 -3.15 6.13
C GLU A 91 1.86 -1.66 6.01
N ILE A 92 0.95 -0.86 6.55
CA ILE A 92 1.08 0.58 6.61
C ILE A 92 1.45 0.92 8.05
N HIS A 93 2.67 1.40 8.25
CA HIS A 93 3.21 1.76 9.55
C HIS A 93 2.87 3.22 9.83
N THR A 94 2.27 3.47 10.98
CA THR A 94 1.83 4.81 11.41
C THR A 94 2.22 5.05 12.87
N ASP A 95 2.15 6.30 13.29
CA ASP A 95 2.28 6.72 14.69
C ASP A 95 1.24 6.07 15.62
N GLN A 96 0.13 5.56 15.07
CA GLN A 96 -0.93 4.86 15.80
C GLN A 96 -0.83 3.33 15.69
N GLY A 97 0.31 2.81 15.19
CA GLY A 97 0.57 1.38 15.02
C GLY A 97 0.51 0.91 13.57
N VAL A 98 0.53 -0.41 13.39
CA VAL A 98 0.64 -1.07 12.08
C VAL A 98 -0.73 -1.53 11.58
N ILE A 99 -1.12 -1.07 10.40
CA ILE A 99 -2.31 -1.53 9.69
C ILE A 99 -1.88 -2.59 8.66
N LYS A 100 -2.17 -3.85 8.95
CA LYS A 100 -1.80 -5.01 8.12
C LYS A 100 -2.98 -5.49 7.27
N ARG A 101 -2.75 -5.70 5.97
CA ARG A 101 -3.75 -6.22 5.03
C ARG A 101 -3.15 -7.30 4.14
N HIS A 102 -3.91 -8.36 3.89
CA HIS A 102 -3.57 -9.30 2.82
C HIS A 102 -3.75 -8.62 1.46
N ILE A 103 -2.73 -8.71 0.63
CA ILE A 103 -2.79 -8.36 -0.79
C ILE A 103 -2.72 -9.60 -1.69
N VAL A 104 -2.27 -10.73 -1.13
CA VAL A 104 -2.52 -12.09 -1.64
C VAL A 104 -2.95 -12.98 -0.48
N LYS A 105 -4.00 -13.78 -0.69
CA LYS A 105 -4.42 -14.83 0.23
C LYS A 105 -4.99 -16.01 -0.55
N GLY A 106 -4.23 -17.11 -0.59
CA GLY A 106 -4.49 -18.21 -1.51
C GLY A 106 -4.45 -17.71 -2.95
N ASN A 107 -5.52 -18.01 -3.70
CA ASN A 107 -5.68 -17.56 -5.08
C ASN A 107 -6.31 -16.16 -5.24
N VAL A 108 -6.65 -15.48 -4.13
CA VAL A 108 -7.27 -14.15 -4.17
C VAL A 108 -6.19 -13.07 -4.12
N LYS A 109 -6.20 -12.17 -5.12
CA LYS A 109 -5.30 -11.02 -5.23
C LYS A 109 -6.08 -9.73 -5.04
N ALA A 110 -5.54 -8.82 -4.23
CA ALA A 110 -6.11 -7.48 -4.10
C ALA A 110 -5.75 -6.61 -5.32
N PRO A 111 -6.56 -5.59 -5.66
CA PRO A 111 -6.30 -4.72 -6.81
C PRO A 111 -4.89 -4.10 -6.82
N VAL A 112 -4.36 -3.74 -5.65
CA VAL A 112 -2.99 -3.21 -5.52
C VAL A 112 -1.93 -4.21 -5.98
N PHE A 113 -2.11 -5.50 -5.68
CA PHE A 113 -1.17 -6.54 -6.10
C PHE A 113 -1.26 -6.76 -7.61
N GLU A 114 -2.47 -6.78 -8.17
CA GLU A 114 -2.68 -6.91 -9.61
C GLU A 114 -2.10 -5.72 -10.37
N GLU A 115 -2.27 -4.50 -9.87
CA GLU A 115 -1.74 -3.29 -10.49
C GLU A 115 -0.21 -3.29 -10.46
N LEU A 116 0.42 -3.61 -9.33
CA LEU A 116 1.87 -3.78 -9.25
C LEU A 116 2.38 -4.89 -10.19
N SER A 117 1.60 -5.97 -10.35
CA SER A 117 1.97 -7.11 -11.21
C SER A 117 1.83 -6.82 -12.71
N LYS A 118 0.97 -5.88 -13.14
CA LYS A 118 0.80 -5.53 -14.57
C LYS A 118 2.07 -4.95 -15.17
N TYR A 119 2.86 -4.24 -14.37
CA TYR A 119 4.07 -3.55 -14.81
C TYR A 119 5.33 -4.40 -14.60
N TYR A 120 5.17 -5.59 -14.03
CA TYR A 120 6.21 -6.59 -13.98
C TYR A 120 6.42 -7.18 -15.38
N LYS A 121 7.47 -6.74 -16.07
CA LYS A 121 8.03 -7.51 -17.19
C LYS A 121 9.02 -8.50 -16.61
N VAL A 122 8.67 -9.78 -16.61
CA VAL A 122 9.70 -10.83 -16.65
C VAL A 122 10.40 -10.60 -17.99
N ASN A 123 11.64 -10.15 -17.99
CA ASN A 123 12.47 -10.48 -19.15
C ASN A 123 12.70 -12.00 -19.01
N GLU A 124 12.03 -12.78 -19.87
CA GLU A 124 12.29 -14.21 -20.04
C GLU A 124 13.75 -14.46 -20.43
#